data_AF-A0A956XA38-F1
#
_entry.id   AF-A0A956XA38-F1
#
_cell.length_a   1.000
_cell.length_b   1.000
_cell.length_c   1.000
_cell.angle_alpha   90.00
_cell.angle_beta   90.00
_cell.angle_gamma   90.00
#
_symmetry.space_group_name_H-M   'P 1'
#
loop_
_entity.id
_entity.type
_entity.pdbx_description
1 polymer ?
#
loop_
_entity_poly.entity_id
_entity_poly.type
_entity_poly.pdbx_seq_one_letter_code
_entity_poly.pdbx_strand_id
1 'polypeptide(L)'
;FTAPDKAQAAVRAAAFGLITDVNVISIGPDQWQTNLLTKQWEQLPPDFGFNPGALFDAASGLPAILTADMSNAAFNGRETLEGGSAQELIVITGQVAGERLAAISGGLIGPQTVDVTLWIAPDTHEIIRIVVNEPEPDSEEGASVWQIDFSNYDQSVAIEPPA
;
A
#
# COMPACT_ATOMS: atom_id res chain seq x y z
N PHE A 1 -8.99 -14.15 -4.07
CA PHE A 1 -7.90 -13.78 -3.14
C PHE A 1 -8.46 -13.82 -1.72
N THR A 2 -7.62 -13.97 -0.71
CA THR A 2 -7.97 -13.83 0.72
C THR A 2 -6.83 -13.00 1.32
N ALA A 3 -7.14 -12.08 2.24
CA ALA A 3 -6.10 -11.32 2.93
C ALA A 3 -5.06 -12.26 3.56
N PRO A 4 -3.77 -11.87 3.61
CA PRO A 4 -2.78 -12.62 4.36
C PRO A 4 -3.22 -12.80 5.82
N ASP A 5 -3.09 -14.01 6.35
CA ASP A 5 -3.32 -14.32 7.76
C ASP A 5 -2.22 -13.77 8.66
N LYS A 6 -1.07 -13.44 8.07
CA LYS A 6 0.10 -12.85 8.73
C LYS A 6 0.71 -11.74 7.89
N ALA A 7 1.16 -10.69 8.55
CA ALA A 7 1.88 -9.59 7.93
C ALA A 7 2.95 -9.04 8.87
N GLN A 8 4.07 -8.59 8.31
CA GLN A 8 5.12 -7.89 9.03
C GLN A 8 5.55 -6.68 8.20
N ALA A 9 5.72 -5.54 8.86
CA ALA A 9 6.13 -4.30 8.20
C ALA A 9 7.09 -3.50 9.08
N ALA A 10 7.96 -2.73 8.43
CA ALA A 10 8.69 -1.63 9.05
C ALA A 10 8.15 -0.33 8.47
N VAL A 11 7.66 0.54 9.35
CA VAL A 11 7.02 1.81 9.01
C VAL A 11 7.92 2.94 9.46
N ARG A 12 8.35 3.78 8.51
CA ARG A 12 9.00 5.05 8.81
C ARG A 12 7.97 6.16 8.67
N ALA A 13 7.75 6.91 9.74
CA ALA A 13 6.79 8.01 9.76
C ALA A 13 7.45 9.29 10.28
N ALA A 14 7.06 10.42 9.70
CA ALA A 14 7.36 11.74 10.25
C ALA A 14 6.14 12.23 11.04
N ALA A 15 6.28 12.40 12.35
CA ALA A 15 5.23 12.89 13.22
C ALA A 15 5.80 13.86 14.26
N PHE A 16 5.10 14.98 14.51
CA PHE A 16 5.51 16.00 15.48
C PHE A 16 6.95 16.53 15.29
N GLY A 17 7.41 16.61 14.03
CA GLY A 17 8.76 17.05 13.68
C GLY A 17 9.87 16.01 13.90
N LEU A 18 9.51 14.76 14.21
CA LEU A 18 10.43 13.63 14.39
C LEU A 18 10.20 12.58 13.32
N ILE A 19 11.28 12.03 12.75
CA ILE A 19 11.23 10.82 11.93
C ILE A 19 11.44 9.63 12.87
N THR A 20 10.51 8.68 12.86
CA THR A 20 10.58 7.49 13.70
C THR A 20 10.31 6.23 12.89
N ASP A 21 10.96 5.14 13.31
CA ASP A 21 10.73 3.80 12.79
C ASP A 21 9.92 2.99 13.81
N VAL A 22 8.89 2.32 13.31
CA VAL A 22 8.02 1.38 14.03
C VAL A 22 7.99 0.07 13.25
N ASN A 23 8.25 -1.05 13.92
CA ASN A 23 7.99 -2.36 13.35
C ASN A 23 6.61 -2.85 13.80
N VAL A 24 5.91 -3.53 12.91
CA VAL A 24 4.56 -4.06 13.14
C VAL A 24 4.52 -5.52 12.71
N ILE A 25 3.87 -6.36 13.51
CA ILE A 25 3.53 -7.75 13.18
C ILE A 25 2.03 -7.93 13.42
N SER A 26 1.34 -8.55 12.48
CA SER A 26 -0.06 -8.95 12.60
C SER A 26 -0.17 -10.45 12.33
N ILE A 27 -0.80 -11.21 13.22
CA ILE A 27 -1.08 -12.65 13.08
C ILE A 27 -2.51 -12.91 13.53
N GLY A 28 -3.40 -13.20 12.59
CA GLY A 28 -4.84 -13.30 12.87
C GLY A 28 -5.36 -11.99 13.51
N PRO A 29 -6.02 -12.05 14.68
CA PRO A 29 -6.52 -10.86 15.37
C PRO A 29 -5.46 -10.11 16.18
N ASP A 30 -4.30 -10.73 16.43
CA ASP A 30 -3.27 -10.17 17.29
C ASP A 30 -2.33 -9.25 16.51
N GLN A 31 -1.99 -8.13 17.12
CA GLN A 31 -1.03 -7.16 16.57
C GLN A 31 0.01 -6.80 17.62
N TRP A 32 1.25 -6.64 17.16
CA TRP A 32 2.35 -6.13 17.96
C TRP A 32 3.00 -4.96 17.24
N GLN A 33 3.47 -3.97 18.01
CA GLN A 33 4.31 -2.91 17.49
C GLN A 33 5.48 -2.61 18.42
N THR A 34 6.57 -2.05 17.88
CA THR A 34 7.65 -1.53 18.73
C THR A 34 7.28 -0.18 19.33
N ASN A 35 7.39 -0.05 20.65
CA ASN A 35 7.25 1.21 21.37
C ASN A 35 8.22 2.27 20.81
N LEU A 36 7.71 3.48 20.58
CA LEU A 36 8.50 4.56 19.98
C LEU A 36 9.74 4.97 20.80
N LEU A 37 9.63 4.93 22.12
CA LEU A 37 10.67 5.35 23.06
C LEU A 37 11.60 4.20 23.45
N THR A 38 11.04 3.07 23.87
CA THR A 38 11.83 1.93 24.39
C THR A 38 12.31 0.98 23.30
N LYS A 39 11.71 1.05 22.10
CA LYS A 39 11.92 0.13 20.97
C LYS A 39 11.59 -1.34 21.28
N GLN A 40 10.96 -1.61 22.42
CA GLN A 40 10.50 -2.95 22.80
C GLN A 40 9.17 -3.27 22.13
N TRP A 41 8.94 -4.54 21.83
CA TRP A 41 7.67 -5.02 21.31
C TRP A 41 6.57 -4.97 22.38
N GLU A 42 5.41 -4.50 21.97
CA GLU A 42 4.20 -4.45 22.79
C GLU A 42 3.05 -5.03 21.99
N GLN A 43 2.26 -5.91 22.61
CA GLN A 43 1.00 -6.35 22.03
C GLN A 43 -0.03 -5.22 22.13
N LEU A 44 -0.69 -4.93 21.02
CA LEU A 44 -1.71 -3.90 20.94
C LEU A 44 -3.05 -4.42 21.46
N PRO A 45 -3.90 -3.54 22.02
CA PRO A 45 -5.30 -3.87 22.24
C PRO A 45 -5.98 -4.28 20.92
N PRO A 46 -7.06 -5.09 20.99
CA PRO A 46 -7.90 -5.36 19.83
C PRO A 46 -8.34 -4.07 19.13
N ASP A 47 -8.47 -4.12 17.81
CA ASP A 47 -8.88 -2.99 16.95
C ASP A 47 -7.97 -1.75 17.01
N PHE A 48 -6.77 -1.87 17.58
CA PHE A 48 -5.77 -0.81 17.62
C PHE A 48 -4.57 -1.13 16.71
N GLY A 49 -4.01 -0.11 16.08
CA GLY A 49 -2.84 -0.23 15.21
C GLY A 49 -3.16 -0.24 13.72
N PHE A 50 -2.21 -0.72 12.93
CA PHE A 50 -2.30 -0.81 11.47
C PHE A 50 -1.95 -2.24 11.05
N ASN A 51 -2.93 -2.98 10.52
CA ASN A 51 -2.70 -4.31 9.95
C ASN A 51 -2.29 -4.16 8.47
N PRO A 52 -1.01 -4.41 8.11
CA PRO A 52 -0.56 -4.27 6.73
C PRO A 52 -1.24 -5.27 5.77
N GLY A 53 -1.71 -6.41 6.29
CA GLY A 53 -2.44 -7.41 5.51
C GLY A 53 -3.78 -6.89 4.96
N ALA A 54 -4.39 -5.88 5.59
CA ALA A 54 -5.62 -5.28 5.13
C ALA A 54 -5.48 -4.62 3.74
N LEU A 55 -4.28 -4.12 3.40
CA LEU A 55 -3.97 -3.57 2.06
C LEU A 55 -4.19 -4.60 0.93
N PHE A 56 -4.07 -5.89 1.26
CA PHE A 56 -4.14 -7.01 0.33
C PHE A 56 -5.44 -7.80 0.45
N ASP A 57 -6.42 -7.29 1.21
CA ASP A 57 -7.71 -7.94 1.32
C ASP A 57 -8.43 -8.02 -0.04
N ALA A 58 -9.12 -9.13 -0.27
CA ALA A 58 -9.70 -9.41 -1.57
C ALA A 58 -11.04 -8.72 -1.83
N ALA A 59 -11.73 -8.29 -0.76
CA ALA A 59 -13.01 -7.61 -0.85
C ALA A 59 -12.83 -6.09 -0.72
N SER A 60 -11.93 -5.64 0.16
CA SER A 60 -11.74 -4.23 0.49
C SER A 60 -10.32 -3.71 0.27
N GLY A 61 -9.36 -4.56 -0.09
CA GLY A 61 -7.97 -4.18 -0.31
C GLY A 61 -7.73 -3.43 -1.61
N LEU A 62 -6.48 -3.02 -1.84
CA LEU A 62 -6.05 -2.33 -3.07
C LEU A 62 -6.42 -3.09 -4.35
N PRO A 63 -6.23 -4.43 -4.46
CA PRO A 63 -6.63 -5.15 -5.67
C PRO A 63 -8.14 -5.05 -5.95
N ALA A 64 -8.96 -5.10 -4.90
CA ALA A 64 -10.42 -5.00 -5.02
C ALA A 64 -10.86 -3.60 -5.47
N ILE A 65 -10.21 -2.56 -4.95
CA ILE A 65 -10.47 -1.17 -5.33
C ILE A 65 -10.07 -0.95 -6.80
N LEU A 66 -8.85 -1.35 -7.18
CA LEU A 66 -8.34 -1.15 -8.53
C LEU A 66 -9.11 -1.93 -9.60
N THR A 67 -9.65 -3.10 -9.26
CA THR A 67 -10.42 -3.90 -10.23
C THR A 67 -11.88 -3.49 -10.33
N ALA A 68 -12.50 -3.06 -9.24
CA ALA A 68 -13.93 -2.72 -9.22
C ALA A 68 -14.19 -1.27 -9.66
N ASP A 69 -13.31 -0.34 -9.29
CA ASP A 69 -13.64 1.09 -9.31
C ASP A 69 -12.79 1.90 -10.29
N MET A 70 -11.81 1.27 -10.96
CA MET A 70 -10.99 1.97 -11.94
C MET A 70 -11.82 2.27 -13.20
N SER A 71 -12.01 3.56 -13.45
CA SER A 71 -12.69 4.13 -14.61
C SER A 71 -11.67 4.78 -15.56
N ASN A 72 -12.09 5.06 -16.80
CA ASN A 72 -11.25 5.67 -17.83
C ASN A 72 -9.91 4.94 -18.04
N ALA A 73 -9.90 3.63 -17.84
CA ALA A 73 -8.71 2.81 -17.95
C ALA A 73 -8.17 2.84 -19.38
N ALA A 74 -6.90 3.20 -19.55
CA ALA A 74 -6.25 3.33 -20.84
C ALA A 74 -4.86 2.68 -20.84
N PHE A 75 -4.55 1.97 -21.92
CA PHE A 75 -3.18 1.51 -22.18
C PHE A 75 -2.33 2.71 -22.61
N ASN A 76 -1.29 3.01 -21.84
CA ASN A 76 -0.40 4.14 -22.06
C ASN A 76 0.97 3.74 -22.63
N GLY A 77 1.06 2.54 -23.20
CA GLY A 77 2.31 2.02 -23.76
C GLY A 77 3.07 1.12 -22.79
N ARG A 78 4.38 1.11 -22.96
CA ARG A 78 5.28 0.28 -22.17
C ARG A 78 6.48 1.07 -21.71
N GLU A 79 6.92 0.79 -20.49
CA GLU A 79 7.99 1.53 -19.83
C GLU A 79 8.88 0.61 -19.00
N THR A 80 10.15 0.95 -18.89
CA THR A 80 11.05 0.37 -17.89
C THR A 80 11.14 1.31 -16.70
N LEU A 81 10.91 0.79 -15.50
CA LEU A 81 11.03 1.59 -14.27
C LEU A 81 12.49 1.89 -13.96
N GLU A 82 12.80 3.15 -13.67
CA GLU A 82 14.12 3.56 -13.22
C GLU A 82 14.45 2.91 -11.86
N GLY A 83 15.65 2.34 -11.72
CA GLY A 83 16.08 1.61 -10.52
C GLY A 83 15.43 0.24 -10.33
N GLY A 84 14.55 -0.19 -11.25
CA GLY A 84 13.92 -1.50 -11.25
C GLY A 84 14.67 -2.55 -12.09
N SER A 85 14.00 -3.67 -12.38
CA SER A 85 14.48 -4.64 -13.36
C SER A 85 14.52 -3.98 -14.76
N ALA A 86 15.41 -4.44 -15.64
CA ALA A 86 15.46 -3.97 -17.04
C ALA A 86 14.27 -4.48 -17.90
N GLN A 87 13.21 -4.96 -17.26
CA GLN A 87 12.01 -5.46 -17.91
C GLN A 87 11.15 -4.30 -18.43
N GLU A 88 10.58 -4.48 -19.61
CA GLU A 88 9.58 -3.58 -20.16
C GLU A 88 8.20 -3.95 -19.58
N LEU A 89 7.54 -3.00 -18.91
CA LEU A 89 6.26 -3.20 -18.22
C LEU A 89 5.12 -2.57 -19.01
N ILE A 90 3.94 -3.18 -18.97
CA ILE A 90 2.70 -2.62 -19.50
C ILE A 90 2.24 -1.49 -18.58
N VAL A 91 1.95 -0.32 -19.14
CA VAL A 91 1.47 0.83 -18.37
C VAL A 91 -0.01 1.05 -18.61
N ILE A 92 -0.80 1.00 -17.54
CA ILE A 92 -2.23 1.31 -17.56
C ILE A 92 -2.46 2.53 -16.67
N THR A 93 -3.17 3.54 -17.19
CA THR A 93 -3.64 4.69 -16.42
C THR A 93 -5.14 4.61 -16.23
N GLY A 94 -5.67 5.25 -15.18
CA GLY A 94 -7.10 5.32 -14.92
C GLY A 94 -7.42 6.23 -13.74
N GLN A 95 -8.69 6.23 -13.35
CA GLN A 95 -9.21 7.04 -12.25
C GLN A 95 -9.97 6.19 -11.26
N VAL A 96 -9.76 6.41 -9.97
CA VAL A 96 -10.41 5.67 -8.89
C VAL A 96 -11.15 6.65 -7.98
N ALA A 97 -12.36 6.28 -7.57
CA ALA A 97 -13.11 7.02 -6.56
C ALA A 97 -12.41 6.91 -5.20
N GLY A 98 -12.05 8.05 -4.60
CA GLY A 98 -11.17 8.09 -3.43
C GLY A 98 -11.78 7.52 -2.16
N GLU A 99 -13.11 7.35 -2.06
CA GLU A 99 -13.77 6.96 -0.81
C GLU A 99 -13.27 5.63 -0.24
N ARG A 100 -12.99 4.64 -1.11
CA ARG A 100 -12.44 3.35 -0.67
C ARG A 100 -10.95 3.43 -0.37
N LEU A 101 -10.21 4.27 -1.09
CA LEU A 101 -8.81 4.55 -0.81
C LEU A 101 -8.66 5.26 0.54
N ALA A 102 -9.53 6.22 0.84
CA ALA A 102 -9.59 6.89 2.13
C ALA A 102 -9.89 5.90 3.27
N ALA A 103 -10.82 4.96 3.06
CA ALA A 103 -11.12 3.94 4.06
C ALA A 103 -9.90 3.05 4.36
N ILE A 104 -9.21 2.57 3.32
CA ILE A 104 -8.07 1.66 3.50
C ILE A 104 -6.80 2.35 4.00
N SER A 105 -6.62 3.63 3.67
CA SER A 105 -5.50 4.44 4.13
C SER A 105 -5.73 5.07 5.50
N GLY A 106 -6.87 4.80 6.16
CA GLY A 106 -7.23 5.44 7.43
C GLY A 106 -7.42 6.97 7.32
N GLY A 107 -7.83 7.46 6.15
CA GLY A 107 -8.05 8.87 5.85
C GLY A 107 -6.80 9.64 5.39
N LEU A 108 -5.66 8.96 5.23
CA LEU A 108 -4.44 9.57 4.69
C LEU A 108 -4.57 10.01 3.23
N ILE A 109 -5.26 9.22 2.39
CA ILE A 109 -5.72 9.62 1.06
C ILE A 109 -7.14 10.17 1.23
N GLY A 110 -7.43 11.33 0.66
CA GLY A 110 -8.74 11.95 0.68
C GLY A 110 -9.79 11.21 -0.17
N PRO A 111 -11.08 11.53 0.02
CA PRO A 111 -12.18 10.83 -0.66
C PRO A 111 -12.38 11.25 -2.12
N GLN A 112 -11.67 12.27 -2.60
CA GLN A 112 -11.77 12.77 -3.97
C GLN A 112 -11.27 11.75 -5.00
N THR A 113 -11.76 11.84 -6.23
CA THR A 113 -11.23 11.04 -7.34
C THR A 113 -9.73 11.27 -7.50
N VAL A 114 -8.98 10.19 -7.64
CA VAL A 114 -7.52 10.21 -7.82
C VAL A 114 -7.14 9.59 -9.16
N ASP A 115 -6.04 10.06 -9.73
CA ASP A 115 -5.43 9.44 -10.91
C ASP A 115 -4.51 8.29 -10.46
N VAL A 116 -4.59 7.16 -11.15
CA VAL A 116 -3.81 5.96 -10.85
C VAL A 116 -3.03 5.50 -12.07
N THR A 117 -1.77 5.12 -11.86
CA THR A 117 -0.94 4.45 -12.86
C THR A 117 -0.49 3.09 -12.33
N LEU A 118 -0.63 2.07 -13.17
CA LEU A 118 -0.24 0.69 -12.90
C LEU A 118 0.87 0.30 -13.88
N TRP A 119 1.94 -0.31 -13.35
CA TRP A 119 2.96 -0.98 -14.15
C TRP A 119 2.83 -2.48 -13.95
N ILE A 120 2.65 -3.23 -15.04
CA ILE A 120 2.28 -4.65 -15.01
C ILE A 120 3.33 -5.46 -15.80
N ALA A 121 3.81 -6.56 -15.22
CA ALA A 121 4.73 -7.47 -15.90
C ALA A 121 4.00 -8.18 -17.07
N PRO A 122 4.52 -8.14 -18.30
CA PRO A 122 3.83 -8.69 -19.47
C PRO A 122 3.67 -10.21 -19.45
N ASP A 123 4.58 -10.93 -18.78
CA ASP A 123 4.61 -12.40 -18.80
C ASP A 123 3.75 -13.01 -17.67
N THR A 124 3.82 -12.43 -16.47
CA THR A 124 3.11 -12.94 -15.28
C THR A 124 1.79 -12.22 -15.02
N HIS A 125 1.58 -11.05 -15.61
CA HIS A 125 0.49 -10.12 -15.31
C HIS A 125 0.45 -9.63 -13.86
N GLU A 126 1.58 -9.73 -13.15
CA GLU A 126 1.72 -9.19 -11.81
C GLU A 126 1.87 -7.67 -11.87
N ILE A 127 1.23 -6.97 -10.93
CA ILE A 127 1.41 -5.53 -10.75
C ILE A 127 2.78 -5.31 -10.11
N ILE A 128 3.65 -4.53 -10.72
CA ILE A 128 4.98 -4.23 -10.17
C ILE A 128 4.95 -2.93 -9.37
N ARG A 129 4.18 -1.94 -9.83
CA ARG A 129 4.03 -0.65 -9.16
C ARG A 129 2.61 -0.12 -9.33
N ILE A 130 2.12 0.51 -8.27
CA ILE A 130 0.97 1.41 -8.29
C ILE A 130 1.47 2.80 -7.90
N VAL A 131 1.09 3.82 -8.65
CA VAL A 131 1.20 5.22 -8.25
C VAL A 131 -0.19 5.82 -8.22
N VAL A 132 -0.55 6.45 -7.10
CA VAL A 132 -1.76 7.24 -6.94
C VAL A 132 -1.35 8.70 -6.81
N ASN A 133 -1.85 9.53 -7.71
CA ASN A 133 -1.70 10.97 -7.65
C ASN A 133 -2.98 11.56 -7.06
N GLU A 134 -2.88 11.99 -5.81
CA GLU A 134 -3.96 12.63 -5.09
C GLU A 134 -3.91 14.14 -5.31
N PRO A 135 -4.95 14.75 -5.90
CA PRO A 135 -4.97 16.19 -6.08
C PRO A 135 -5.15 16.89 -4.72
N GLU A 136 -4.29 17.87 -4.45
CA GLU A 136 -4.38 18.71 -3.25
C GLU A 136 -4.53 20.19 -3.66
N PRO A 137 -5.74 20.62 -4.06
CA PRO A 137 -5.96 21.94 -4.65
C PRO A 137 -5.66 23.10 -3.69
N ASP A 138 -5.69 22.85 -2.38
CA ASP A 138 -5.42 23.84 -1.32
C ASP A 138 -3.95 23.79 -0.83
N SER A 139 -3.11 22.94 -1.43
CA SER A 139 -1.69 22.79 -1.09
C SER A 139 -0.79 23.53 -2.09
N GLU A 140 0.26 24.20 -1.60
CA GLU A 140 1.28 24.80 -2.49
C GLU A 140 2.07 23.74 -3.28
N GLU A 141 2.08 22.48 -2.81
CA GLU A 141 2.74 21.35 -3.46
C GLU A 141 1.87 20.70 -4.56
N GLY A 142 0.57 21.00 -4.57
CA GLY A 142 -0.37 20.70 -5.66
C GLY A 142 -0.88 19.25 -5.75
N ALA A 143 -0.12 18.26 -5.28
CA ALA A 143 -0.56 16.86 -5.20
C ALA A 143 0.28 16.04 -4.21
N SER A 144 -0.37 15.10 -3.53
CA SER A 144 0.30 14.02 -2.80
C SER A 144 0.48 12.80 -3.70
N VAL A 145 1.69 12.22 -3.70
CA VAL A 145 2.02 11.04 -4.50
C VAL A 145 2.19 9.83 -3.59
N TRP A 146 1.35 8.83 -3.79
CA TRP A 146 1.41 7.56 -3.08
C TRP A 146 1.93 6.47 -4.00
N GLN A 147 3.06 5.87 -3.66
CA GLN A 147 3.67 4.79 -4.44
C GLN A 147 3.70 3.49 -3.65
N ILE A 148 3.36 2.40 -4.34
CA ILE A 148 3.41 1.05 -3.78
C ILE A 148 4.15 0.17 -4.78
N ASP A 149 5.23 -0.46 -4.31
CA ASP A 149 6.06 -1.38 -5.08
C ASP A 149 5.84 -2.81 -4.61
N PHE A 150 5.66 -3.72 -5.57
CA PHE A 150 5.47 -5.14 -5.30
C PHE A 150 6.64 -5.94 -5.85
N SER A 151 7.08 -6.93 -5.08
CA SER A 151 8.16 -7.83 -5.46
C SER A 151 8.02 -9.15 -4.69
N ASN A 152 8.81 -10.15 -5.10
CA ASN A 152 8.89 -11.45 -4.43
C ASN A 152 7.53 -12.15 -4.28
N TYR A 153 6.73 -12.11 -5.34
CA TYR A 153 5.48 -12.85 -5.44
C TYR A 153 5.69 -14.33 -5.11
N ASP A 154 4.72 -14.91 -4.40
CA ASP A 154 4.70 -16.30 -3.95
C ASP A 154 5.89 -16.74 -3.07
N GLN A 155 6.72 -15.81 -2.60
CA GLN A 155 7.79 -16.13 -1.67
C GLN A 155 7.19 -16.46 -0.30
N SER A 156 7.43 -17.69 0.17
CA SER A 156 7.08 -18.09 1.54
C SER A 156 7.88 -17.27 2.55
N VAL A 157 7.18 -16.62 3.46
CA VAL A 157 7.76 -15.87 4.58
C VAL A 157 7.33 -16.47 5.91
N ALA A 158 8.28 -16.65 6.83
CA ALA A 158 7.99 -17.08 8.19
C ALA A 158 7.79 -15.84 9.06
N ILE A 159 6.58 -15.70 9.61
CA ILE A 159 6.21 -14.62 10.53
C ILE A 159 5.73 -15.26 11.84
N GLU A 160 6.40 -14.89 12.92
CA GLU A 160 6.16 -15.37 14.28
C GLU A 160 5.92 -14.16 15.22
N PRO A 161 5.25 -14.35 16.37
CA PRO A 161 5.17 -13.32 17.39
C PRO A 161 6.57 -12.84 17.82
N PRO A 162 6.70 -11.58 18.24
CA PRO A 162 7.98 -11.07 18.73
C PRO A 162 8.44 -11.82 19.98
N ALA A 163 9.76 -11.93 20.14
CA ALA A 163 10.42 -12.57 21.29
C ALA A 163 10.39 -11.72 22.56
#